data_AF-A0A7J5AC36-F1
#
_entry.id   AF-A0A7J5AC36-F1
#
_cell.length_a   1.000
_cell.length_b   1.000
_cell.length_c   1.000
_cell.angle_alpha   90.00
_cell.angle_beta   90.00
_cell.angle_gamma   90.00
#
_symmetry.space_group_name_H-M   'P 1'
#
loop_
_entity.id
_entity.type
_entity.pdbx_description
1 polymer ?
#
loop_
_entity_poly.entity_id
_entity_poly.type
_entity_poly.pdbx_seq_one_letter_code
_entity_poly.pdbx_strand_id
1 'polypeptide(L)'
;MKKINLVVIICLILLYSCQNNDEEELKVFPVERINSSNPNPNPASIPVMNGTIPFIPGKNTPQDATYRMYFDTSETPTTVFDLKIPEKKYTNLKINTAYYWRVETISNKGEVLASSPIWKFITGNTITVRTQSDLTLLGSNKYSKIEGILIIGDLINLNGSVPPSTDISDLSPLKELNHVFKLVINNNNLLKNLNGLSNLKTIYDDLFIGQGQDLKGGNSSLKDISALSNIESLGGTLIIYNNDNLTSLTGLESLKSISQDLVIDNNMKLDNFCALKLLFDNSGLSGNYYVKDNSFNPTKTNLIDGNCN
;
A
#
# COMPACT_ATOMS: atom_id res chain seq x y z
N MET A 1 -89.98 -7.40 -49.25
CA MET A 1 -89.91 -6.17 -50.07
C MET A 1 -89.35 -5.03 -49.21
N LYS A 2 -88.22 -4.45 -49.65
CA LYS A 2 -87.74 -3.05 -49.49
C LYS A 2 -87.90 -2.31 -48.14
N LYS A 3 -86.73 -1.94 -47.54
CA LYS A 3 -86.18 -0.57 -47.32
C LYS A 3 -86.73 0.14 -46.05
N ILE A 4 -86.03 0.94 -45.23
CA ILE A 4 -84.74 1.67 -45.27
C ILE A 4 -84.50 2.33 -43.87
N ASN A 5 -83.20 2.48 -43.46
CA ASN A 5 -82.49 3.49 -42.62
C ASN A 5 -83.12 4.06 -41.31
N LEU A 6 -82.40 4.52 -40.27
CA LEU A 6 -81.21 5.38 -40.25
C LEU A 6 -80.68 5.52 -38.79
N VAL A 7 -79.35 5.42 -38.64
CA VAL A 7 -78.41 5.99 -37.66
C VAL A 7 -78.93 6.95 -36.57
N VAL A 8 -78.51 6.77 -35.29
CA VAL A 8 -77.84 7.79 -34.43
C VAL A 8 -77.04 7.07 -33.32
N ILE A 9 -75.71 7.26 -33.30
CA ILE A 9 -74.82 6.94 -32.19
C ILE A 9 -74.83 8.13 -31.22
N ILE A 10 -75.28 7.92 -29.97
CA ILE A 10 -75.23 8.94 -28.93
C ILE A 10 -73.94 8.73 -28.12
N CYS A 11 -72.98 9.64 -28.32
CA CYS A 11 -71.82 9.84 -27.45
C CYS A 11 -72.30 10.29 -26.06
N LEU A 12 -72.09 9.44 -25.04
CA LEU A 12 -72.18 9.87 -23.65
C LEU A 12 -70.84 10.51 -23.24
N ILE A 13 -70.86 11.84 -23.17
CA ILE A 13 -69.84 12.66 -22.52
C ILE A 13 -70.10 12.57 -21.01
N LEU A 14 -69.22 11.91 -20.26
CA LEU A 14 -69.07 12.11 -18.82
C LEU A 14 -67.87 13.03 -18.59
N LEU A 15 -68.19 14.29 -18.28
CA LEU A 15 -67.25 15.31 -17.86
C LEU A 15 -66.80 15.05 -16.41
N TYR A 16 -65.49 14.85 -16.27
CA TYR A 16 -64.60 15.49 -15.29
C TYR A 16 -65.00 15.52 -13.80
N SER A 17 -64.29 14.72 -12.99
CA SER A 17 -63.54 15.27 -11.86
C SER A 17 -62.23 14.48 -11.66
N CYS A 18 -61.16 14.92 -12.32
CA CYS A 18 -59.80 14.56 -11.91
C CYS A 18 -59.45 15.38 -10.67
N GLN A 19 -59.65 14.83 -9.49
CA GLN A 19 -58.98 15.24 -8.26
C GLN A 19 -58.52 13.99 -7.54
N ASN A 20 -57.33 13.56 -7.94
CA ASN A 20 -56.28 12.93 -7.15
C ASN A 20 -55.26 12.38 -8.15
N ASN A 21 -54.50 13.29 -8.77
CA ASN A 21 -53.16 12.92 -9.21
C ASN A 21 -52.31 12.89 -7.93
N ASP A 22 -52.49 11.86 -7.12
CA ASP A 22 -51.38 11.39 -6.32
C ASP A 22 -50.40 10.83 -7.34
N GLU A 23 -49.48 11.66 -7.83
CA GLU A 23 -48.27 11.14 -8.45
C GLU A 23 -47.64 10.26 -7.37
N GLU A 24 -47.81 8.95 -7.50
CA GLU A 24 -47.17 7.98 -6.62
C GLU A 24 -45.67 8.24 -6.70
N GLU A 25 -45.13 8.96 -5.71
CA GLU A 25 -43.72 9.30 -5.66
C GLU A 25 -42.96 7.98 -5.56
N LEU A 26 -42.30 7.60 -6.65
CA LEU A 26 -41.66 6.30 -6.77
C LEU A 26 -40.61 6.18 -5.69
N LYS A 27 -40.77 5.17 -4.82
CA LYS A 27 -39.80 4.88 -3.77
C LYS A 27 -38.38 4.78 -4.34
N VAL A 28 -37.47 5.58 -3.78
CA VAL A 28 -36.03 5.53 -4.09
C VAL A 28 -35.42 4.30 -3.42
N PHE A 29 -34.71 3.49 -4.19
CA PHE A 29 -34.04 2.31 -3.66
C PHE A 29 -32.72 2.69 -2.99
N PRO A 30 -32.21 1.86 -2.06
CA PRO A 30 -30.88 2.07 -1.47
C PRO A 30 -29.77 2.15 -2.53
N VAL A 31 -28.73 2.94 -2.22
CA VAL A 31 -27.47 2.94 -2.96
C VAL A 31 -26.83 1.54 -2.88
N GLU A 32 -26.22 1.11 -3.98
CA GLU A 32 -25.52 -0.18 -4.09
C GLU A 32 -24.01 0.02 -4.29
N ARG A 33 -23.21 -0.92 -3.76
CA ARG A 33 -21.78 -1.01 -4.09
C ARG A 33 -21.61 -1.70 -5.43
N ILE A 34 -20.59 -1.32 -6.21
CA ILE A 34 -20.34 -1.91 -7.54
C ILE A 34 -20.10 -3.42 -7.49
N ASN A 35 -19.41 -3.91 -6.45
CA ASN A 35 -19.24 -5.34 -6.19
C ASN A 35 -18.82 -5.57 -4.73
N SER A 36 -18.69 -6.84 -4.33
CA SER A 36 -18.31 -7.24 -2.97
C SER A 36 -16.96 -6.72 -2.51
N SER A 37 -16.07 -6.47 -3.46
CA SER A 37 -14.72 -6.00 -3.19
C SER A 37 -14.61 -4.48 -3.17
N ASN A 38 -15.67 -3.72 -3.47
CA ASN A 38 -15.64 -2.25 -3.61
C ASN A 38 -15.52 -1.48 -2.27
N PRO A 39 -14.61 -0.48 -2.18
CA PRO A 39 -13.52 -0.21 -3.12
C PRO A 39 -12.53 -1.36 -3.06
N ASN A 40 -12.24 -2.02 -4.19
CA ASN A 40 -11.15 -2.99 -4.20
C ASN A 40 -9.94 -2.12 -4.36
N PRO A 41 -9.13 -1.91 -3.31
CA PRO A 41 -7.96 -1.09 -3.47
C PRO A 41 -6.97 -1.96 -4.26
N ASN A 42 -7.11 -1.94 -5.59
CA ASN A 42 -6.07 -2.30 -6.54
C ASN A 42 -4.77 -1.68 -5.98
N PRO A 43 -3.70 -2.46 -5.74
CA PRO A 43 -2.55 -2.05 -4.95
C PRO A 43 -2.00 -0.73 -5.50
N ALA A 44 -2.36 0.37 -4.85
CA ALA A 44 -1.89 1.68 -5.26
C ALA A 44 -0.42 1.73 -4.83
N SER A 45 0.46 1.58 -5.81
CA SER A 45 1.90 1.75 -5.69
C SER A 45 2.24 3.21 -5.36
N ILE A 46 1.95 3.68 -4.14
CA ILE A 46 2.29 5.00 -3.59
C ILE A 46 2.08 4.95 -2.06
N PRO A 47 2.89 5.68 -1.25
CA PRO A 47 3.11 5.50 0.20
C PRO A 47 1.90 5.47 1.14
N VAL A 48 0.74 5.91 0.64
CA VAL A 48 -0.53 5.94 1.34
C VAL A 48 -1.63 5.57 0.35
N MET A 49 -2.69 4.95 0.86
CA MET A 49 -3.73 4.44 -0.02
C MET A 49 -4.63 5.60 -0.47
N ASN A 50 -4.43 6.01 -1.72
CA ASN A 50 -5.29 6.95 -2.43
C ASN A 50 -6.21 6.17 -3.37
N GLY A 51 -7.38 6.72 -3.66
CA GLY A 51 -8.31 6.06 -4.56
C GLY A 51 -9.67 6.73 -4.58
N THR A 52 -10.63 5.98 -5.06
CA THR A 52 -12.01 6.43 -5.20
C THR A 52 -12.93 5.35 -4.67
N ILE A 53 -13.98 5.74 -3.94
CA ILE A 53 -15.11 4.88 -3.58
C ILE A 53 -16.27 5.23 -4.51
N PRO A 54 -16.39 4.56 -5.65
CA PRO A 54 -17.56 4.70 -6.52
C PRO A 54 -18.74 3.88 -5.98
N PHE A 55 -19.96 4.32 -6.27
CA PHE A 55 -21.19 3.59 -5.94
C PHE A 55 -22.25 3.76 -7.02
N ILE A 56 -23.28 2.92 -6.98
CA ILE A 56 -24.39 2.94 -7.93
C ILE A 56 -25.58 3.64 -7.24
N PRO A 57 -26.08 4.77 -7.77
CA PRO A 57 -27.30 5.39 -7.29
C PRO A 57 -28.46 4.39 -7.30
N GLY A 58 -29.34 4.47 -6.30
CA GLY A 58 -30.51 3.60 -6.23
C GLY A 58 -31.45 3.82 -7.40
N LYS A 59 -32.21 2.78 -7.78
CA LYS A 59 -33.30 2.93 -8.76
C LYS A 59 -34.27 4.03 -8.32
N ASN A 60 -34.79 4.80 -9.29
CA ASN A 60 -35.66 5.96 -9.10
C ASN A 60 -35.01 7.18 -8.40
N THR A 61 -33.68 7.22 -8.27
CA THR A 61 -33.00 8.42 -7.74
C THR A 61 -33.28 9.64 -8.62
N PRO A 62 -33.78 10.76 -8.07
CA PRO A 62 -34.00 12.01 -8.82
C PRO A 62 -32.70 12.54 -9.44
N GLN A 63 -32.80 13.21 -10.58
CA GLN A 63 -31.63 13.73 -11.30
C GLN A 63 -30.89 14.85 -10.53
N ASP A 64 -31.61 15.56 -9.66
CA ASP A 64 -31.09 16.64 -8.82
C ASP A 64 -30.76 16.19 -7.39
N ALA A 65 -30.86 14.88 -7.10
CA ALA A 65 -30.46 14.33 -5.82
C ALA A 65 -28.94 14.45 -5.59
N THR A 66 -28.56 14.59 -4.33
CA THR A 66 -27.17 14.57 -3.86
C THR A 66 -26.96 13.40 -2.93
N TYR A 67 -25.73 13.24 -2.42
CA TYR A 67 -25.40 12.13 -1.53
C TYR A 67 -24.69 12.61 -0.27
N ARG A 68 -24.99 11.95 0.84
CA ARG A 68 -24.23 12.10 2.09
C ARG A 68 -23.54 10.79 2.39
N MET A 69 -22.21 10.79 2.36
CA MET A 69 -21.40 9.62 2.68
C MET A 69 -20.87 9.71 4.10
N TYR A 70 -20.94 8.59 4.82
CA TYR A 70 -20.29 8.39 6.10
C TYR A 70 -19.08 7.50 5.86
N PHE A 71 -17.88 7.90 6.29
CA PHE A 71 -16.65 7.17 5.97
C PHE A 71 -15.52 7.40 6.98
N ASP A 72 -15.19 6.37 7.75
CA ASP A 72 -14.06 6.36 8.70
C ASP A 72 -13.70 4.92 9.12
N THR A 73 -12.98 4.75 10.22
CA THR A 73 -12.52 3.45 10.74
C THR A 73 -13.47 2.80 11.76
N SER A 74 -14.63 3.42 12.04
CA SER A 74 -15.64 2.90 12.97
C SER A 74 -16.62 1.98 12.24
N GLU A 75 -17.00 0.86 12.86
CA GLU A 75 -18.05 -0.03 12.32
C GLU A 75 -19.40 0.68 12.09
N THR A 76 -19.63 1.77 12.82
CA THR A 76 -20.71 2.72 12.59
C THR A 76 -20.11 4.08 12.23
N PRO A 77 -19.83 4.35 10.94
CA PRO A 77 -19.09 5.55 10.55
C PRO A 77 -19.91 6.81 10.78
N THR A 78 -19.27 7.85 11.30
CA THR A 78 -19.88 9.13 11.68
C THR A 78 -19.29 10.32 10.91
N THR A 79 -18.12 10.16 10.29
CA THR A 79 -17.46 11.22 9.53
C THR A 79 -18.19 11.47 8.22
N VAL A 80 -18.76 12.66 8.06
CA VAL A 80 -19.67 13.01 6.95
C VAL A 80 -18.94 13.69 5.78
N PHE A 81 -19.32 13.32 4.56
CA PHE A 81 -18.92 13.95 3.32
C PHE A 81 -20.14 14.17 2.42
N ASP A 82 -20.41 15.41 2.04
CA ASP A 82 -21.47 15.75 1.08
C ASP A 82 -20.93 15.67 -0.36
N LEU A 83 -21.64 14.94 -1.22
CA LEU A 83 -21.21 14.62 -2.58
C LEU A 83 -22.27 15.03 -3.60
N LYS A 84 -21.81 15.57 -4.74
CA LYS A 84 -22.64 15.90 -5.91
C LYS A 84 -22.65 14.82 -6.98
N ILE A 85 -21.75 13.84 -6.87
CA ILE A 85 -21.55 12.75 -7.81
C ILE A 85 -21.43 11.44 -7.04
N PRO A 86 -21.70 10.27 -7.66
CA PRO A 86 -21.73 9.00 -6.96
C PRO A 86 -20.33 8.39 -6.72
N GLU A 87 -19.39 9.23 -6.31
CA GLU A 87 -18.03 8.82 -5.97
C GLU A 87 -17.40 9.72 -4.90
N LYS A 88 -16.54 9.12 -4.06
CA LYS A 88 -15.68 9.85 -3.11
C LYS A 88 -14.22 9.52 -3.34
N LYS A 89 -13.44 10.51 -3.75
CA LYS A 89 -11.97 10.42 -3.75
C LYS A 89 -11.45 10.44 -2.31
N TYR A 90 -10.56 9.54 -1.97
CA TYR A 90 -9.85 9.54 -0.70
C TYR A 90 -8.35 9.62 -0.95
N THR A 91 -7.67 10.24 0.00
CA THR A 91 -6.22 10.28 0.05
C THR A 91 -5.75 9.92 1.45
N ASN A 92 -4.52 9.45 1.55
CA ASN A 92 -3.81 9.29 2.81
C ASN A 92 -4.45 8.29 3.79
N LEU A 93 -5.14 7.25 3.31
CA LEU A 93 -5.64 6.22 4.21
C LEU A 93 -4.50 5.40 4.80
N LYS A 94 -4.68 4.99 6.06
CA LYS A 94 -3.74 4.12 6.76
C LYS A 94 -3.71 2.76 6.09
N ILE A 95 -2.53 2.16 6.00
CA ILE A 95 -2.33 0.79 5.49
C ILE A 95 -2.87 -0.25 6.47
N ASN A 96 -3.17 -1.46 5.98
CA ASN A 96 -3.73 -2.58 6.76
C ASN A 96 -4.86 -2.18 7.72
N THR A 97 -5.70 -1.23 7.33
CA THR A 97 -6.71 -0.61 8.20
C THR A 97 -8.09 -0.87 7.63
N ALA A 98 -9.00 -1.32 8.49
CA ALA A 98 -10.40 -1.44 8.16
C ALA A 98 -11.05 -0.05 8.06
N TYR A 99 -11.73 0.20 6.95
CA TYR A 99 -12.57 1.36 6.77
C TYR A 99 -14.00 0.94 6.46
N TYR A 100 -14.93 1.71 7.00
CA TYR A 100 -16.36 1.48 6.90
C TYR A 100 -17.03 2.65 6.24
N TRP A 101 -18.04 2.38 5.42
CA TRP A 101 -18.77 3.42 4.74
C TRP A 101 -20.24 3.08 4.46
N ARG A 102 -21.07 4.11 4.40
CA ARG A 102 -22.46 4.06 3.94
C ARG A 102 -22.83 5.37 3.27
N VAL A 103 -23.89 5.35 2.47
CA VAL A 103 -24.36 6.51 1.70
C VAL A 103 -25.86 6.70 1.90
N GLU A 104 -26.26 7.95 2.08
CA GLU A 104 -27.65 8.41 2.03
C GLU A 104 -27.86 9.18 0.72
N THR A 105 -28.99 8.93 0.06
CA THR A 105 -29.46 9.75 -1.07
C THR A 105 -30.31 10.89 -0.51
N ILE A 106 -29.98 12.12 -0.90
CA ILE A 106 -30.57 13.33 -0.36
C ILE A 106 -31.33 14.07 -1.46
N SER A 107 -32.59 14.42 -1.20
CA SER A 107 -33.42 15.19 -2.13
C SER A 107 -32.91 16.63 -2.28
N ASN A 108 -33.41 17.34 -3.28
CA ASN A 108 -33.17 18.78 -3.45
C ASN A 108 -33.68 19.65 -2.29
N LYS A 109 -34.57 19.11 -1.43
CA LYS A 109 -35.07 19.72 -0.20
C LYS A 109 -34.27 19.34 1.05
N GLY A 110 -33.25 18.48 0.92
CA GLY A 110 -32.41 18.02 2.03
C GLY A 110 -32.95 16.81 2.79
N GLU A 111 -33.98 16.14 2.27
CA GLU A 111 -34.59 14.96 2.90
C GLU A 111 -33.83 13.69 2.52
N VAL A 112 -33.73 12.73 3.45
CA VAL A 112 -33.14 11.42 3.16
C VAL A 112 -34.16 10.57 2.41
N LEU A 113 -33.87 10.27 1.15
CA LEU A 113 -34.72 9.46 0.27
C LEU A 113 -34.45 7.96 0.42
N ALA A 114 -33.19 7.58 0.65
CA ALA A 114 -32.78 6.20 0.85
C ALA A 114 -31.42 6.11 1.56
N SER A 115 -31.17 5.00 2.24
CA SER A 115 -29.91 4.73 2.96
C SER A 115 -29.37 3.36 2.59
N SER A 116 -28.06 3.27 2.34
CA SER A 116 -27.38 1.99 2.11
C SER A 116 -27.11 1.22 3.42
N PRO A 117 -26.82 -0.09 3.33
CA PRO A 117 -26.08 -0.79 4.38
C PRO A 117 -24.71 -0.18 4.65
N ILE A 118 -24.07 -0.59 5.75
CA ILE A 118 -22.66 -0.30 6.02
C ILE A 118 -21.80 -1.36 5.33
N TRP A 119 -20.83 -0.91 4.55
CA TRP A 119 -19.83 -1.74 3.90
C TRP A 119 -18.45 -1.53 4.51
N LYS A 120 -17.56 -2.52 4.30
CA LYS A 120 -16.20 -2.54 4.83
C LYS A 120 -15.22 -2.88 3.71
N PHE A 121 -14.06 -2.25 3.73
CA PHE A 121 -12.86 -2.71 3.04
C PHE A 121 -11.63 -2.60 3.95
N ILE A 122 -10.55 -3.29 3.58
CA ILE A 122 -9.26 -3.22 4.27
C ILE A 122 -8.24 -2.71 3.26
N THR A 123 -7.48 -1.68 3.63
CA THR A 123 -6.39 -1.19 2.80
C THR A 123 -5.25 -2.22 2.70
N GLY A 124 -4.52 -2.21 1.59
CA GLY A 124 -3.38 -3.09 1.38
C GLY A 124 -2.29 -2.93 2.45
N ASN A 125 -1.40 -3.92 2.54
CA ASN A 125 -0.30 -3.96 3.49
C ASN A 125 1.08 -3.66 2.85
N THR A 126 1.13 -3.38 1.55
CA THR A 126 2.36 -3.09 0.83
C THR A 126 2.46 -1.60 0.52
N ILE A 127 3.59 -0.99 0.85
CA ILE A 127 3.95 0.40 0.60
C ILE A 127 5.11 0.39 -0.40
N THR A 128 4.95 1.07 -1.54
CA THR A 128 6.05 1.33 -2.47
C THR A 128 6.29 2.82 -2.56
N VAL A 129 7.53 3.22 -2.30
CA VAL A 129 7.99 4.60 -2.29
C VAL A 129 9.00 4.77 -3.41
N ARG A 130 8.68 5.59 -4.41
CA ARG A 130 9.55 5.83 -5.57
C ARG A 130 10.15 7.22 -5.61
N THR A 131 9.65 8.13 -4.79
CA THR A 131 10.14 9.51 -4.74
C THR A 131 10.46 9.98 -3.33
N GLN A 132 11.33 10.97 -3.19
CA GLN A 132 11.61 11.60 -1.90
C GLN A 132 10.36 12.28 -1.32
N SER A 133 9.49 12.84 -2.17
CA SER A 133 8.20 13.41 -1.76
C SER A 133 7.27 12.34 -1.17
N ASP A 134 7.21 11.17 -1.80
CA ASP A 134 6.45 10.02 -1.28
C ASP A 134 6.97 9.58 0.09
N LEU A 135 8.29 9.52 0.25
CA LEU A 135 8.92 9.14 1.51
C LEU A 135 8.63 10.16 2.63
N THR A 136 8.63 11.45 2.26
CA THR A 136 8.30 12.56 3.18
C THR A 136 6.84 12.48 3.62
N LEU A 137 5.93 12.14 2.71
CA LEU A 137 4.51 11.92 3.03
C LEU A 137 4.33 10.72 3.96
N LEU A 138 5.03 9.62 3.72
CA LEU A 138 5.05 8.46 4.59
C LEU A 138 5.53 8.84 6.00
N GLY A 139 6.65 9.54 6.11
CA GLY A 139 7.21 9.99 7.39
C GLY A 139 6.31 10.95 8.15
N SER A 140 5.54 11.78 7.45
CA SER A 140 4.56 12.70 8.06
C SER A 140 3.43 11.96 8.80
N ASN A 141 3.16 10.70 8.45
CA ASN A 141 2.20 9.84 9.14
C ASN A 141 2.78 9.17 10.40
N LYS A 142 4.09 9.30 10.67
CA LYS A 142 4.78 8.82 11.89
C LYS A 142 4.51 7.34 12.20
N TYR A 143 4.53 6.48 11.16
CA TYR A 143 4.40 5.05 11.37
C TYR A 143 5.55 4.52 12.21
N SER A 144 5.22 3.97 13.39
CA SER A 144 6.16 3.22 14.21
C SER A 144 6.31 1.77 13.76
N LYS A 145 5.27 1.23 13.09
CA LYS A 145 5.21 -0.15 12.59
C LYS A 145 4.58 -0.19 11.20
N ILE A 146 5.14 -1.01 10.32
CA ILE A 146 4.55 -1.39 9.04
C ILE A 146 4.38 -2.92 9.04
N GLU A 147 3.14 -3.40 9.09
CA GLU A 147 2.84 -4.84 9.23
C GLU A 147 2.94 -5.64 7.93
N GLY A 148 3.25 -4.98 6.81
CA GLY A 148 3.53 -5.65 5.54
C GLY A 148 4.83 -5.15 4.91
N ILE A 149 4.84 -5.09 3.58
CA ILE A 149 6.07 -4.88 2.81
C ILE A 149 6.31 -3.38 2.64
N LEU A 150 7.48 -2.89 3.05
CA LEU A 150 7.97 -1.57 2.67
C LEU A 150 9.01 -1.71 1.56
N ILE A 151 8.71 -1.18 0.38
CA ILE A 151 9.65 -1.04 -0.73
C ILE A 151 10.03 0.43 -0.87
N ILE A 152 11.33 0.72 -0.74
CA ILE A 152 11.95 2.01 -0.98
C ILE A 152 12.77 1.87 -2.26
N GLY A 153 12.21 2.34 -3.38
CA GLY A 153 12.70 1.98 -4.69
C GLY A 153 11.65 1.27 -5.54
N ASP A 154 11.99 0.05 -5.95
CA ASP A 154 11.38 -0.64 -7.07
C ASP A 154 11.07 -2.11 -6.76
N LEU A 155 9.85 -2.55 -7.07
CA LEU A 155 9.57 -3.98 -7.23
C LEU A 155 10.01 -4.38 -8.64
N ILE A 156 11.13 -5.06 -8.75
CA ILE A 156 11.67 -5.46 -10.05
C ILE A 156 10.89 -6.68 -10.54
N ASN A 157 10.01 -6.42 -11.51
CA ASN A 157 9.30 -7.47 -12.24
C ASN A 157 10.32 -8.24 -13.09
N LEU A 158 10.39 -9.56 -12.87
CA LEU A 158 11.31 -10.52 -13.52
C LEU A 158 11.36 -10.48 -15.06
N ASN A 159 10.43 -9.76 -15.70
CA ASN A 159 10.26 -9.74 -17.16
C ASN A 159 10.30 -8.32 -17.75
N GLY A 160 10.79 -7.31 -17.01
CA GLY A 160 10.69 -5.89 -17.38
C GLY A 160 12.03 -5.17 -17.57
N SER A 161 11.98 -4.04 -18.28
CA SER A 161 13.07 -3.06 -18.27
C SER A 161 13.25 -2.46 -16.88
N VAL A 162 14.50 -2.30 -16.44
CA VAL A 162 14.82 -1.64 -15.17
C VAL A 162 14.32 -0.20 -15.24
N PRO A 163 13.45 0.23 -14.32
CA PRO A 163 12.96 1.60 -14.31
C PRO A 163 14.08 2.59 -13.97
N PRO A 164 13.94 3.87 -14.34
CA PRO A 164 14.88 4.91 -13.93
C PRO A 164 15.07 4.89 -12.40
N SER A 165 16.30 5.15 -11.96
CA SER A 165 16.61 5.31 -10.53
C SER A 165 15.68 6.33 -9.90
N THR A 166 15.32 6.10 -8.64
CA THR A 166 14.55 7.07 -7.84
C THR A 166 15.38 8.33 -7.55
N ASP A 167 14.70 9.38 -7.10
CA ASP A 167 15.31 10.59 -6.53
C ASP A 167 15.53 10.50 -5.00
N ILE A 168 15.31 9.31 -4.41
CA ILE A 168 15.41 9.09 -2.97
C ILE A 168 16.89 9.15 -2.57
N SER A 169 17.18 10.04 -1.62
CA SER A 169 18.55 10.28 -1.14
C SER A 169 18.63 10.40 0.38
N ASP A 170 17.49 10.54 1.07
CA ASP A 170 17.39 10.68 2.51
C ASP A 170 16.26 9.83 3.10
N LEU A 171 16.62 8.89 3.99
CA LEU A 171 15.65 8.07 4.70
C LEU A 171 15.17 8.70 6.02
N SER A 172 15.66 9.86 6.43
CA SER A 172 15.28 10.51 7.70
C SER A 172 13.76 10.60 7.99
N PRO A 173 12.85 10.67 6.99
CA PRO A 173 11.41 10.57 7.26
C PRO A 173 10.97 9.27 7.97
N LEU A 174 11.76 8.19 7.89
CA LEU A 174 11.47 6.90 8.50
C LEU A 174 11.90 6.77 9.97
N LYS A 175 12.41 7.85 10.59
CA LYS A 175 12.99 7.80 11.94
C LYS A 175 12.08 7.23 13.04
N GLU A 176 10.76 7.24 12.87
CA GLU A 176 9.83 6.68 13.87
C GLU A 176 9.69 5.15 13.74
N LEU A 177 10.06 4.58 12.59
CA LEU A 177 9.88 3.19 12.25
C LEU A 177 10.80 2.30 13.09
N ASN A 178 10.21 1.40 13.85
CA ASN A 178 10.93 0.43 14.69
C ASN A 178 10.64 -1.03 14.34
N HIS A 179 9.56 -1.28 13.58
CA HIS A 179 9.21 -2.62 13.09
C HIS A 179 8.71 -2.57 11.65
N VAL A 180 9.12 -3.56 10.86
CA VAL A 180 8.57 -3.81 9.53
C VAL A 180 8.42 -5.32 9.33
N PHE A 181 7.43 -5.76 8.55
CA PHE A 181 7.35 -7.17 8.19
C PHE A 181 8.47 -7.53 7.20
N LYS A 182 8.50 -6.88 6.04
CA LYS A 182 9.54 -7.06 5.00
C LYS A 182 10.04 -5.72 4.50
N LEU A 183 11.36 -5.58 4.31
CA LEU A 183 11.98 -4.34 3.84
C LEU A 183 12.78 -4.58 2.56
N VAL A 184 12.51 -3.78 1.54
CA VAL A 184 13.25 -3.74 0.27
C VAL A 184 13.76 -2.33 0.04
N ILE A 185 15.07 -2.18 -0.19
CA ILE A 185 15.71 -0.89 -0.49
C ILE A 185 16.56 -1.07 -1.74
N ASN A 186 16.12 -0.58 -2.90
CA ASN A 186 16.81 -0.80 -4.16
C ASN A 186 16.59 0.33 -5.19
N ASN A 187 17.38 0.35 -6.25
CA ASN A 187 17.32 1.36 -7.31
C ASN A 187 17.35 2.82 -6.81
N ASN A 188 18.04 3.09 -5.71
CA ASN A 188 18.23 4.43 -5.14
C ASN A 188 19.68 4.90 -5.33
N ASN A 189 20.08 5.28 -6.55
CA ASN A 189 21.48 5.60 -6.85
C ASN A 189 21.99 6.88 -6.16
N LEU A 190 21.12 7.70 -5.57
CA LEU A 190 21.51 8.89 -4.78
C LEU A 190 21.65 8.59 -3.29
N LEU A 191 21.17 7.43 -2.83
CA LEU A 191 21.18 7.06 -1.43
C LEU A 191 22.58 6.66 -0.98
N LYS A 192 23.14 7.38 -0.01
CA LYS A 192 24.52 7.16 0.49
C LYS A 192 24.58 6.39 1.80
N ASN A 193 23.52 6.45 2.59
CA ASN A 193 23.42 5.80 3.89
C ASN A 193 21.97 5.46 4.22
N LEU A 194 21.74 4.74 5.31
CA LEU A 194 20.42 4.34 5.78
C LEU A 194 19.93 5.07 7.05
N ASN A 195 20.47 6.26 7.39
CA ASN A 195 20.35 6.90 8.72
C ASN A 195 18.94 7.07 9.29
N GLY A 196 17.91 7.09 8.45
CA GLY A 196 16.52 7.10 8.89
C GLY A 196 16.01 5.79 9.50
N LEU A 197 16.75 4.70 9.38
CA LEU A 197 16.38 3.37 9.89
C LEU A 197 17.01 3.05 11.25
N SER A 198 17.67 4.03 11.89
CA SER A 198 18.39 3.85 13.15
C SER A 198 17.53 3.32 14.31
N ASN A 199 16.20 3.49 14.28
CA ASN A 199 15.30 2.94 15.29
C ASN A 199 14.73 1.56 14.95
N LEU A 200 15.04 1.00 13.77
CA LEU A 200 14.55 -0.30 13.32
C LEU A 200 15.18 -1.42 14.16
N LYS A 201 14.33 -2.20 14.84
CA LYS A 201 14.76 -3.27 15.75
C LYS A 201 14.48 -4.66 15.20
N THR A 202 13.35 -4.81 14.52
CA THR A 202 12.87 -6.11 14.06
C THR A 202 12.38 -6.03 12.63
N ILE A 203 12.82 -7.00 11.83
CA ILE A 203 12.28 -7.32 10.52
C ILE A 203 11.79 -8.77 10.60
N TYR A 204 10.47 -8.96 10.45
CA TYR A 204 9.85 -10.27 10.68
C TYR A 204 10.03 -11.27 9.53
N ASP A 205 10.39 -10.77 8.36
CA ASP A 205 10.60 -11.53 7.12
C ASP A 205 11.92 -11.07 6.51
N ASP A 206 12.02 -10.97 5.20
CA ASP A 206 13.26 -10.63 4.51
C ASP A 206 13.69 -9.14 4.62
N LEU A 207 15.01 -8.94 4.53
CA LEU A 207 15.66 -7.65 4.30
C LEU A 207 16.47 -7.71 3.00
N PHE A 208 16.10 -6.88 2.03
CA PHE A 208 16.81 -6.72 0.76
C PHE A 208 17.43 -5.33 0.67
N ILE A 209 18.76 -5.25 0.58
CA ILE A 209 19.53 -4.02 0.41
C ILE A 209 20.32 -4.10 -0.88
N GLY A 210 19.82 -3.36 -1.86
CA GLY A 210 20.24 -3.47 -3.23
C GLY A 210 19.69 -4.76 -3.82
N GLN A 211 18.94 -4.62 -4.92
CA GLN A 211 18.40 -5.76 -5.65
C GLN A 211 17.84 -5.29 -6.99
N GLY A 212 18.16 -6.05 -8.03
CA GLY A 212 17.20 -6.44 -9.04
C GLY A 212 17.66 -7.71 -9.73
N GLN A 213 16.72 -8.60 -10.00
CA GLN A 213 16.97 -9.77 -10.83
C GLN A 213 17.58 -9.29 -12.17
N ASP A 214 18.53 -10.05 -12.71
CA ASP A 214 19.34 -9.72 -13.90
C ASP A 214 20.40 -8.60 -13.75
N LEU A 215 21.15 -8.58 -12.63
CA LEU A 215 22.37 -7.76 -12.49
C LEU A 215 22.14 -6.23 -12.54
N LYS A 216 20.92 -5.74 -12.27
CA LYS A 216 20.58 -4.31 -12.38
C LYS A 216 19.68 -3.85 -11.23
N GLY A 217 19.73 -2.57 -10.83
CA GLY A 217 18.84 -2.03 -9.78
C GLY A 217 19.43 -2.00 -8.36
N GLY A 218 20.74 -1.84 -8.21
CA GLY A 218 21.40 -1.67 -6.90
C GLY A 218 21.20 -0.31 -6.23
N ASN A 219 21.92 -0.06 -5.15
CA ASN A 219 22.07 1.29 -4.58
C ASN A 219 23.53 1.74 -4.76
N SER A 220 23.90 2.13 -5.98
CA SER A 220 25.30 2.26 -6.39
C SER A 220 26.11 3.25 -5.53
N SER A 221 25.47 4.26 -4.92
CA SER A 221 26.13 5.24 -4.05
C SER A 221 26.12 4.88 -2.57
N LEU A 222 25.46 3.79 -2.18
CA LEU A 222 25.35 3.37 -0.78
C LEU A 222 26.73 2.97 -0.25
N LYS A 223 27.12 3.58 0.87
CA LYS A 223 28.43 3.38 1.51
C LYS A 223 28.32 2.92 2.95
N ASP A 224 27.16 3.15 3.57
CA ASP A 224 27.01 3.09 5.01
C ASP A 224 25.65 2.50 5.38
N ILE A 225 25.68 1.35 6.05
CA ILE A 225 24.50 0.66 6.60
C ILE A 225 24.50 0.65 8.14
N SER A 226 25.31 1.50 8.79
CA SER A 226 25.47 1.58 10.26
C SER A 226 24.16 1.84 11.01
N ALA A 227 23.18 2.41 10.32
CA ALA A 227 21.82 2.61 10.85
C ALA A 227 21.10 1.30 11.20
N LEU A 228 21.58 0.13 10.76
CA LEU A 228 20.97 -1.16 11.07
C LEU A 228 21.41 -1.76 12.42
N SER A 229 22.23 -1.04 13.19
CA SER A 229 22.90 -1.51 14.43
C SER A 229 21.97 -2.00 15.54
N ASN A 230 20.67 -1.71 15.46
CA ASN A 230 19.68 -2.16 16.43
C ASN A 230 18.94 -3.45 16.01
N ILE A 231 19.23 -4.01 14.84
CA ILE A 231 18.60 -5.26 14.38
C ILE A 231 19.31 -6.45 15.01
N GLU A 232 18.61 -7.18 15.89
CA GLU A 232 19.15 -8.37 16.55
C GLU A 232 18.77 -9.69 15.86
N SER A 233 17.66 -9.71 15.15
CA SER A 233 17.13 -10.92 14.51
C SER A 233 16.40 -10.59 13.22
N LEU A 234 16.60 -11.43 12.21
CA LEU A 234 15.87 -11.39 10.95
C LEU A 234 15.05 -12.69 10.78
N GLY A 235 13.74 -12.52 10.60
CA GLY A 235 12.83 -13.66 10.44
C GLY A 235 12.86 -14.32 9.06
N GLY A 236 13.45 -13.66 8.06
CA GLY A 236 13.63 -14.18 6.71
C GLY A 236 15.09 -14.21 6.25
N THR A 237 15.28 -13.93 4.96
CA THR A 237 16.56 -13.90 4.26
C THR A 237 17.17 -12.50 4.31
N LEU A 238 18.49 -12.43 4.55
CA LEU A 238 19.26 -11.19 4.35
C LEU A 238 19.92 -11.22 2.97
N ILE A 239 19.57 -10.26 2.12
CA ILE A 239 20.21 -10.05 0.82
C ILE A 239 20.87 -8.67 0.78
N ILE A 240 22.18 -8.63 0.52
CA ILE A 240 22.95 -7.42 0.25
C ILE A 240 23.60 -7.58 -1.13
N TYR A 241 23.09 -6.85 -2.11
CA TYR A 241 23.43 -7.10 -3.51
C TYR A 241 23.60 -5.82 -4.34
N ASN A 242 24.62 -5.74 -5.20
CA ASN A 242 24.87 -4.59 -6.08
C ASN A 242 24.97 -3.24 -5.36
N ASN A 243 25.72 -3.15 -4.27
CA ASN A 243 26.05 -1.89 -3.61
C ASN A 243 27.53 -1.57 -3.82
N ASP A 244 27.91 -1.17 -5.04
CA ASP A 244 29.30 -1.02 -5.52
C ASP A 244 30.22 -0.16 -4.65
N ASN A 245 29.67 0.76 -3.86
CA ASN A 245 30.44 1.64 -2.99
C ASN A 245 30.40 1.23 -1.50
N LEU A 246 29.69 0.15 -1.15
CA LEU A 246 29.68 -0.39 0.21
C LEU A 246 31.00 -1.12 0.47
N THR A 247 31.70 -0.71 1.53
CA THR A 247 33.02 -1.28 1.88
C THR A 247 32.98 -2.17 3.11
N SER A 248 32.01 -1.97 4.00
CA SER A 248 31.84 -2.80 5.20
C SER A 248 30.38 -3.10 5.50
N LEU A 249 30.16 -4.14 6.29
CA LEU A 249 28.86 -4.46 6.89
C LEU A 249 28.67 -3.82 8.28
N THR A 250 29.43 -2.77 8.58
CA THR A 250 29.31 -2.02 9.83
C THR A 250 27.86 -1.57 10.03
N GLY A 251 27.28 -1.87 11.19
CA GLY A 251 25.84 -1.78 11.45
C GLY A 251 25.15 -3.12 11.66
N LEU A 252 25.79 -4.25 11.39
CA LEU A 252 25.20 -5.59 11.64
C LEU A 252 25.78 -6.31 12.87
N GLU A 253 26.54 -5.61 13.72
CA GLU A 253 27.26 -6.19 14.86
C GLU A 253 26.32 -6.84 15.90
N SER A 254 25.10 -6.32 16.00
CA SER A 254 24.07 -6.82 16.93
C SER A 254 23.30 -8.02 16.38
N LEU A 255 23.47 -8.38 15.11
CA LEU A 255 22.69 -9.42 14.44
C LEU A 255 23.09 -10.80 14.99
N LYS A 256 22.16 -11.42 15.73
CA LYS A 256 22.36 -12.72 16.38
C LYS A 256 21.80 -13.86 15.56
N SER A 257 20.77 -13.62 14.74
CA SER A 257 20.09 -14.69 14.00
C SER A 257 19.49 -14.24 12.67
N ILE A 258 19.55 -15.16 11.70
CA ILE A 258 18.86 -15.09 10.40
C ILE A 258 18.16 -16.45 10.22
N SER A 259 16.84 -16.41 10.08
CA SER A 259 16.03 -17.63 10.07
C SER A 259 16.06 -18.38 8.74
N GLN A 260 16.51 -17.73 7.66
CA GLN A 260 16.68 -18.34 6.33
C GLN A 260 18.10 -18.11 5.81
N ASP A 261 18.25 -17.67 4.56
CA ASP A 261 19.54 -17.57 3.88
C ASP A 261 20.24 -16.24 4.16
N LEU A 262 21.56 -16.25 4.03
CA LEU A 262 22.40 -15.05 3.96
C LEU A 262 23.05 -15.00 2.57
N VAL A 263 22.76 -13.93 1.83
CA VAL A 263 23.23 -13.70 0.47
C VAL A 263 23.92 -12.34 0.41
N ILE A 264 25.22 -12.33 0.15
CA ILE A 264 26.00 -11.10 -0.04
C ILE A 264 26.80 -11.25 -1.32
N ASP A 265 26.37 -10.56 -2.37
CA ASP A 265 26.84 -10.82 -3.72
C ASP A 265 27.01 -9.53 -4.52
N ASN A 266 28.05 -9.48 -5.37
CA ASN A 266 28.35 -8.40 -6.28
C ASN A 266 28.42 -7.01 -5.62
N ASN A 267 29.03 -6.90 -4.44
CA ASN A 267 29.38 -5.63 -3.82
C ASN A 267 30.90 -5.41 -4.00
N MET A 268 31.28 -4.86 -5.16
CA MET A 268 32.66 -4.88 -5.66
C MET A 268 33.74 -4.27 -4.73
N LYS A 269 33.36 -3.42 -3.77
CA LYS A 269 34.28 -2.81 -2.80
C LYS A 269 34.13 -3.35 -1.38
N LEU A 270 33.22 -4.30 -1.16
CA LEU A 270 32.94 -4.84 0.16
C LEU A 270 34.05 -5.81 0.55
N ASP A 271 34.86 -5.41 1.53
CA ASP A 271 35.95 -6.23 2.07
C ASP A 271 35.79 -6.55 3.56
N ASN A 272 35.05 -5.74 4.32
CA ASN A 272 34.93 -5.93 5.77
C ASN A 272 33.58 -6.54 6.19
N PHE A 273 33.64 -7.80 6.64
CA PHE A 273 32.52 -8.62 7.09
C PHE A 273 32.50 -8.83 8.61
N CYS A 274 33.39 -8.17 9.37
CA CYS A 274 33.59 -8.43 10.79
C CYS A 274 32.34 -8.23 11.65
N ALA A 275 31.40 -7.39 11.19
CA ALA A 275 30.11 -7.20 11.85
C ALA A 275 29.28 -8.49 11.96
N LEU A 276 29.49 -9.48 11.08
CA LEU A 276 28.76 -10.75 11.12
C LEU A 276 29.31 -11.75 12.14
N LYS A 277 30.39 -11.45 12.86
CA LYS A 277 31.02 -12.41 13.77
C LYS A 277 30.04 -12.96 14.82
N LEU A 278 29.22 -12.09 15.43
CA LEU A 278 28.25 -12.50 16.45
C LEU A 278 27.21 -13.51 15.91
N LEU A 279 26.75 -13.32 14.66
CA LEU A 279 25.83 -14.24 14.00
C LEU A 279 26.43 -15.65 13.92
N PHE A 280 27.71 -15.77 13.55
CA PHE A 280 28.36 -17.07 13.39
C PHE A 280 28.81 -17.70 14.70
N ASP A 281 29.29 -16.90 15.66
CA ASP A 281 29.64 -17.37 17.01
C ASP A 281 28.42 -18.01 17.70
N ASN A 282 27.21 -17.51 17.40
CA ASN A 282 25.95 -18.05 17.93
C ASN A 282 25.33 -19.17 17.09
N SER A 283 25.97 -19.59 15.99
CA SER A 283 25.33 -20.50 14.99
C SER A 283 23.96 -19.98 14.53
N GLY A 284 23.81 -18.66 14.43
CA GLY A 284 22.52 -17.99 14.24
C GLY A 284 21.97 -18.00 12.82
N LEU A 285 22.72 -18.50 11.83
CA LEU A 285 22.27 -18.66 10.46
C LEU A 285 21.66 -20.05 10.26
N SER A 286 20.35 -20.11 10.04
CA SER A 286 19.63 -21.39 9.87
C SER A 286 19.69 -21.93 8.44
N GLY A 287 19.83 -21.05 7.44
CA GLY A 287 19.86 -21.42 6.03
C GLY A 287 21.26 -21.43 5.40
N ASN A 288 21.26 -21.20 4.09
CA ASN A 288 22.45 -21.20 3.26
C ASN A 288 23.26 -19.92 3.43
N TYR A 289 24.57 -20.05 3.21
CA TYR A 289 25.50 -18.93 3.16
C TYR A 289 26.05 -18.78 1.77
N TYR A 290 25.76 -17.65 1.15
CA TYR A 290 26.15 -17.35 -0.21
C TYR A 290 26.88 -16.00 -0.24
N VAL A 291 28.21 -16.05 -0.27
CA VAL A 291 29.05 -14.86 -0.34
C VAL A 291 30.05 -15.04 -1.46
N LYS A 292 29.93 -14.21 -2.51
CA LYS A 292 30.77 -14.25 -3.71
C LYS A 292 30.76 -12.89 -4.42
N ASP A 293 31.64 -12.71 -5.38
CA ASP A 293 31.71 -11.51 -6.24
C ASP A 293 31.82 -10.18 -5.46
N ASN A 294 32.30 -10.21 -4.21
CA ASN A 294 32.71 -9.05 -3.43
C ASN A 294 34.24 -8.87 -3.45
N SER A 295 34.76 -7.77 -2.90
CA SER A 295 36.21 -7.55 -2.77
C SER A 295 36.89 -8.60 -1.88
N PHE A 296 36.20 -9.01 -0.80
CA PHE A 296 36.56 -10.17 0.03
C PHE A 296 35.36 -11.11 0.14
N ASN A 297 35.60 -12.43 0.09
CA ASN A 297 34.53 -13.43 0.15
C ASN A 297 34.87 -14.49 1.21
N PRO A 298 34.70 -14.16 2.51
CA PRO A 298 35.07 -15.07 3.59
C PRO A 298 34.17 -16.31 3.60
N THR A 299 34.75 -17.45 3.96
CA THR A 299 33.97 -18.63 4.36
C THR A 299 33.36 -18.43 5.75
N LYS A 300 32.37 -19.26 6.13
CA LYS A 300 31.85 -19.29 7.51
C LYS A 300 32.97 -19.46 8.54
N THR A 301 33.94 -20.35 8.25
CA THR A 301 35.10 -20.60 9.11
C THR A 301 35.97 -19.36 9.28
N ASN A 302 36.22 -18.60 8.20
CA ASN A 302 36.99 -17.36 8.31
C ASN A 302 36.34 -16.37 9.28
N LEU A 303 35.01 -16.22 9.26
CA LEU A 303 34.29 -15.33 10.17
C LEU A 303 34.36 -15.79 11.63
N ILE A 304 34.25 -17.10 11.88
CA ILE A 304 34.39 -17.69 13.22
C ILE A 304 35.81 -17.44 13.77
N ASP A 305 36.82 -17.66 12.92
CA ASP A 305 38.24 -17.50 13.26
C ASP A 305 38.69 -16.02 13.31
N GLY A 306 37.80 -15.07 12.99
CA GLY A 306 38.09 -13.63 13.01
C GLY A 306 38.85 -13.11 11.79
N ASN A 307 38.98 -13.90 10.73
CA ASN A 307 39.52 -13.48 9.44
C ASN A 307 38.39 -12.90 8.56
N CYS A 308 38.06 -11.64 8.80
CA CYS A 308 36.84 -11.01 8.30
C CYS A 308 37.08 -9.76 7.42
N ASN A 309 38.33 -9.46 7.05
CA ASN A 309 38.74 -8.36 6.18
C ASN A 309 40.10 -8.61 5.51
#